data_AF-A0A1X4HTM2-F1
#
_entry.id   AF-A0A1X4HTM2-F1
#
_cell.length_a   1.000
_cell.length_b   1.000
_cell.length_c   1.000
_cell.angle_alpha   90.00
_cell.angle_beta   90.00
_cell.angle_gamma   90.00
#
_symmetry.space_group_name_H-M   'P 1'
#
loop_
_entity.id
_entity.type
_entity.pdbx_description
1 polymer ?
#
loop_
_entity_poly.entity_id
_entity_poly.type
_entity_poly.pdbx_seq_one_letter_code
_entity_poly.pdbx_strand_id
1 'polypeptide(L)'
;TRVEELYGLLVAAGPADADGPGRPAGGPVAVSPQTLMVPGGTLWHRADCPLVAGKAEAVPVDGRLVAGGELEPCPVCEPADGSG
;
A
#
# COMPACT_ATOMS: atom_id res chain seq x y z
N THR A 1 -12.66 -4.17 31.48
CA THR A 1 -11.30 -3.73 31.88
C THR A 1 -11.05 -2.33 31.33
N ARG A 2 -10.09 -1.56 31.86
CA ARG A 2 -9.75 -0.21 31.36
C ARG A 2 -9.41 -0.18 29.87
N VAL A 3 -8.93 -1.31 29.34
CA VAL A 3 -8.60 -1.50 27.91
C VAL A 3 -9.86 -1.56 27.05
N GLU A 4 -10.92 -2.23 27.50
CA GLU A 4 -12.19 -2.34 26.76
C GLU A 4 -12.94 -0.99 26.70
N GLU A 5 -12.88 -0.20 27.78
CA GLU A 5 -13.45 1.15 27.81
C GLU A 5 -12.71 2.09 26.86
N LEU A 6 -11.37 2.04 26.86
CA LEU A 6 -10.54 2.78 25.92
C LEU A 6 -10.84 2.38 24.47
N TYR A 7 -10.92 1.07 24.18
CA TYR A 7 -11.25 0.58 22.85
C TYR A 7 -12.62 1.08 22.38
N GLY A 8 -13.63 1.09 23.27
CA GLY A 8 -14.94 1.67 22.99
C GLY A 8 -14.87 3.15 22.58
N LEU A 9 -14.01 3.94 23.23
CA LEU A 9 -13.82 5.35 22.89
C LEU A 9 -13.12 5.54 21.54
N LEU A 10 -12.10 4.74 21.21
CA LEU A 10 -11.39 4.84 19.92
C LEU A 10 -12.28 4.43 18.74
N VAL A 11 -13.13 3.41 18.93
CA VAL A 11 -14.08 2.98 17.88
C VAL A 11 -15.22 3.99 17.71
N ALA A 12 -15.71 4.58 18.80
CA ALA A 12 -16.77 5.60 18.75
C ALA A 12 -16.29 6.92 18.14
N ALA A 13 -15.02 7.28 18.36
CA ALA A 13 -14.35 8.41 17.72
C ALA A 13 -13.82 8.03 16.33
N GLY A 14 -14.66 7.38 15.52
CA GLY A 14 -14.36 7.08 14.11
C GLY A 14 -13.71 8.28 13.42
N PRO A 15 -12.82 8.07 12.43
CA PRO A 15 -11.92 9.11 11.94
C PRO A 15 -12.73 10.37 11.62
N ALA A 16 -12.51 11.43 12.40
CA ALA A 16 -13.07 12.73 12.10
C ALA A 16 -12.57 13.08 10.70
N ASP A 17 -13.50 13.23 9.77
CA ASP A 17 -13.27 13.43 8.35
C ASP A 17 -12.14 14.43 8.12
N ALA A 18 -10.95 13.91 7.83
CA ALA A 18 -9.87 14.67 7.22
C ALA A 18 -10.15 14.75 5.71
N ASP A 19 -11.37 15.19 5.35
CA ASP A 19 -11.79 15.43 3.98
C ASP A 19 -11.37 16.86 3.60
N GLY A 20 -10.05 17.04 3.48
CA GLY A 20 -9.52 18.06 2.57
C GLY A 20 -9.92 17.69 1.12
N PRO A 21 -9.88 18.62 0.15
CA PRO A 21 -10.57 18.45 -1.12
C PRO A 21 -10.16 17.18 -1.88
N GLY A 22 -10.99 16.14 -1.72
CA GLY A 22 -11.46 15.22 -2.75
C GLY A 22 -10.41 14.35 -3.42
N ARG A 23 -9.78 13.42 -2.67
CA ARG A 23 -9.52 12.12 -3.30
C ARG A 23 -10.87 11.38 -3.32
N PRO A 24 -11.42 11.02 -4.48
CA PRO A 24 -12.70 10.32 -4.51
C PRO A 24 -12.59 9.02 -3.71
N ALA A 25 -13.44 8.87 -2.70
CA ALA A 25 -13.63 7.64 -1.96
C ALA A 25 -14.11 6.56 -2.94
N GLY A 26 -13.19 5.76 -3.46
CA GLY A 26 -13.45 4.71 -4.45
C GLY A 26 -12.49 4.65 -5.64
N GLY A 27 -11.56 5.61 -5.78
CA GLY A 27 -10.51 5.53 -6.80
C GLY A 27 -9.35 4.59 -6.39
N PRO A 28 -8.60 4.02 -7.35
CA PRO A 28 -7.43 3.18 -7.05
C PRO A 28 -6.41 3.98 -6.23
N VAL A 29 -5.78 3.33 -5.25
CA VAL A 29 -4.81 3.96 -4.32
C VAL A 29 -3.56 4.46 -5.07
N ALA A 30 -3.18 3.76 -6.14
CA ALA A 30 -2.03 4.09 -6.97
C ALA A 30 -2.30 3.63 -8.41
N VAL A 31 -1.75 4.35 -9.38
CA VAL A 31 -2.00 4.15 -10.81
C VAL A 31 -0.72 4.10 -11.64
N SER A 32 0.46 4.30 -11.05
CA SER A 32 1.72 4.25 -11.78
C SER A 32 1.91 2.88 -12.45
N PRO A 33 2.39 2.85 -13.70
CA PRO A 33 2.78 1.61 -14.37
C PRO A 33 4.16 1.12 -13.92
N GLN A 34 4.96 1.97 -13.27
CA GLN A 34 6.26 1.58 -12.74
C GLN A 34 6.07 0.81 -11.44
N THR A 35 6.80 -0.30 -11.30
CA THR A 35 6.75 -1.15 -10.12
C THR A 35 8.07 -1.09 -9.35
N LEU A 36 7.97 -0.99 -8.03
CA LEU A 36 9.08 -0.95 -7.10
C LEU A 36 8.98 -2.06 -6.06
N MET A 37 10.13 -2.48 -5.54
CA MET A 37 10.24 -3.33 -4.35
C MET A 37 11.14 -2.66 -3.32
N VAL A 38 11.03 -3.09 -2.07
CA VAL A 38 11.98 -2.72 -1.02
C VAL A 38 12.92 -3.91 -0.80
N PRO A 39 14.25 -3.76 -0.84
CA PRO A 39 15.19 -4.84 -0.56
C PRO A 39 14.89 -5.52 0.79
N GLY A 40 14.79 -6.85 0.78
CA GLY A 40 14.42 -7.64 1.96
C GLY A 40 12.91 -7.68 2.27
N GLY A 41 12.09 -6.96 1.52
CA GLY A 41 10.64 -7.09 1.55
C GLY A 41 10.13 -8.27 0.71
N THR A 42 8.86 -8.62 0.94
CA THR A 42 8.15 -9.70 0.22
C THR A 42 7.06 -9.16 -0.71
N LEU A 43 7.01 -7.84 -0.90
CA LEU A 43 5.97 -7.17 -1.67
C LEU A 43 6.58 -6.35 -2.80
N TRP A 44 5.85 -6.28 -3.91
CA TRP A 44 6.07 -5.29 -4.96
C TRP A 44 4.88 -4.34 -5.07
N HIS A 45 5.15 -3.09 -5.43
CA HIS A 45 4.24 -1.97 -5.32
C HIS A 45 4.22 -1.16 -6.61
N ARG A 46 3.13 -0.43 -6.89
CA ARG A 46 3.18 0.68 -7.85
C ARG A 46 4.04 1.81 -7.28
N ALA A 47 4.78 2.53 -8.13
CA ALA A 47 5.74 3.55 -7.67
C ALA A 47 5.10 4.74 -6.92
N ASP A 48 3.82 5.02 -7.15
CA ASP A 48 3.02 6.02 -6.45
C ASP A 48 2.24 5.46 -5.25
N CYS A 49 2.48 4.20 -4.86
CA CYS A 49 1.89 3.60 -3.66
C CYS A 49 2.45 4.31 -2.40
N PRO A 50 1.60 4.71 -1.45
CA PRO A 50 2.02 5.45 -0.24
C PRO A 50 3.00 4.66 0.64
N LEU A 51 3.09 3.34 0.47
CA LEU A 51 4.03 2.51 1.20
C LEU A 51 5.47 2.59 0.66
N VAL A 52 5.68 3.04 -0.58
CA VAL A 52 7.00 3.13 -1.23
C VAL A 52 7.34 4.50 -1.78
N ALA A 53 6.35 5.38 -1.99
CA ALA A 53 6.57 6.72 -2.49
C ALA A 53 7.53 7.49 -1.55
N GLY A 54 8.64 7.98 -2.12
CA GLY A 54 9.66 8.74 -1.39
C GLY A 54 10.64 7.90 -0.55
N LYS A 55 10.55 6.57 -0.56
CA LYS A 55 11.54 5.69 0.07
C LYS A 55 12.82 5.63 -0.76
N ALA A 56 13.94 6.05 -0.19
CA ALA A 56 15.24 6.03 -0.88
C ALA A 56 15.72 4.59 -1.15
N GLU A 57 15.29 3.65 -0.31
CA GLU A 57 15.56 2.23 -0.44
C GLU A 57 14.70 1.52 -1.48
N ALA A 58 13.63 2.15 -2.00
CA ALA A 58 12.79 1.55 -3.03
C ALA A 58 13.53 1.47 -4.36
N VAL A 59 13.60 0.28 -4.93
CA VAL A 59 14.30 -0.03 -6.18
C VAL A 59 13.33 -0.63 -7.20
N PRO A 60 13.63 -0.58 -8.51
CA PRO A 60 12.84 -1.28 -9.52
C PRO A 60 12.68 -2.76 -9.18
N VAL A 61 11.49 -3.31 -9.43
CA VAL A 61 11.23 -4.75 -9.21
C VAL A 61 12.14 -5.59 -10.10
N ASP A 62 12.77 -6.60 -9.51
CA ASP A 62 13.37 -7.69 -10.29
C ASP A 62 12.28 -8.69 -10.70
N GLY A 63 12.00 -8.77 -12.01
CA GLY A 63 10.99 -9.67 -12.57
C GLY A 63 11.26 -11.16 -12.28
N ARG A 64 12.51 -11.55 -11.98
CA ARG A 64 12.82 -12.93 -11.57
C ARG A 64 12.23 -13.28 -10.22
N LEU A 65 12.19 -12.33 -9.29
CA LEU A 65 11.62 -12.52 -7.95
C LEU A 65 10.09 -12.56 -7.97
N VAL A 66 9.47 -11.89 -8.94
CA VAL A 66 8.03 -12.03 -9.18
C VAL A 66 7.73 -13.40 -9.81
N ALA A 67 8.52 -13.80 -10.82
CA ALA A 67 8.35 -15.07 -11.50
C ALA A 67 8.63 -16.29 -10.61
N GLY A 68 9.55 -16.18 -9.63
CA GLY A 68 9.85 -17.22 -8.65
C GLY A 68 8.90 -17.24 -7.44
N GLY A 69 8.00 -16.26 -7.32
CA GLY A 69 7.05 -16.15 -6.22
C GLY A 69 7.64 -15.62 -4.91
N GLU A 70 8.83 -15.01 -4.95
CA GLU A 70 9.45 -14.36 -3.79
C GLU A 70 8.81 -13.00 -3.45
N LEU A 71 8.11 -12.38 -4.41
CA LEU A 71 7.41 -11.11 -4.23
C LEU A 71 5.93 -11.24 -4.57
N GLU A 72 5.09 -11.00 -3.57
CA GLU A 72 3.63 -10.94 -3.69
C GLU A 72 3.16 -9.52 -4.08
N PRO A 73 2.05 -9.39 -4.83
CA PRO A 73 1.49 -8.07 -5.12
C PRO A 73 1.07 -7.37 -3.82
N CYS A 74 1.38 -6.07 -3.71
CA CYS A 74 0.95 -5.30 -2.56
C CYS A 74 -0.59 -5.21 -2.50
N PRO A 75 -1.23 -5.62 -1.39
CA PRO A 75 -2.69 -5.63 -1.26
C PRO A 75 -3.30 -4.22 -1.13
N VAL A 76 -2.48 -3.18 -0.94
CA VAL A 76 -2.94 -1.80 -0.80
C VAL A 76 -3.09 -1.11 -2.15
N CYS A 77 -2.14 -1.33 -3.06
CA CYS A 77 -2.16 -0.69 -4.37
C CYS A 77 -2.53 -1.63 -5.52
N GLU A 78 -2.77 -2.90 -5.23
CA GLU A 78 -3.21 -3.95 -6.15
C GLU A 78 -2.53 -3.79 -7.51
N PRO A 79 -1.18 -3.87 -7.55
CA PRO A 79 -0.48 -3.74 -8.80
C PRO A 79 -0.87 -4.95 -9.66
N ALA A 80 -1.39 -4.69 -10.86
CA ALA A 80 -1.91 -5.73 -11.74
C ALA A 80 -0.83 -6.80 -11.86
N ASP A 81 -1.14 -7.99 -11.34
CA ASP A 81 -0.37 -9.22 -11.44
C ASP A 81 0.31 -9.20 -12.81
N GLY A 82 1.65 -9.20 -12.83
CA GLY A 82 2.50 -8.76 -13.94
C GLY A 82 2.35 -9.50 -15.29
N SER A 83 1.23 -10.16 -15.51
CA SER A 83 0.65 -10.64 -16.76
C SER A 83 -0.23 -9.56 -17.43
N GLY A 84 0.42 -8.55 -18.02
CA GLY A 84 -0.17 -7.69 -19.05
C GLY A 84 0.60 -7.85 -20.35
#